data_AF-A0ABD3M8P7-F1
#
_entry.id   AF-A0ABD3M8P7-F1
#
_cell.length_a   1.000
_cell.length_b   1.000
_cell.length_c   1.000
_cell.angle_alpha   90.00
_cell.angle_beta   90.00
_cell.angle_gamma   90.00
#
_symmetry.space_group_name_H-M   'P 1'
#
loop_
_entity.id
_entity.type
_entity.pdbx_description
1 polymer ?
#
loop_
_entity_poly.entity_id
_entity_poly.type
_entity_poly.pdbx_seq_one_letter_code
_entity_poly.pdbx_strand_id
1 'polypeptide(L)'
;MNDHHNNTSNSGSNNNGGANSNAAAPITAAAYLPRYLSQLVRHYHDDFYISRSFETQLIVQLMAEGFLPIAAKGYLLPKLHIERSVLQLQPQSKLHISKSTRRKSKSFLLSVNECFDDVVAGCHRQHGTNWLYPPIVAAFREIHNKTKDISSNTRGMRAMIMTNENPPRAHDITIVRLYSVEVWNATTGKLVGGELGYSVGAIYSSLTGFSDEDAAGSVQLVALGKLLIKCGFEYWDLGMELEYKRRLGAEVMGRADFVTEVKRSRIEHRQIELHCGGEMRNAKELIDWEQSLLAPNEPMQNRSSTFLNGERLQNDLLPTYLSQIVRHYHDDFYISRSFETQLIVQLMAEGFLPIASKRYLRPKLHLQRCVIQLNPQSNLHISRTQRKKSKAFLISVNECFDDVVAGCHRQHGISWLFPPIVAAFREIHLRTKDSNSEVGMRAMIMSNDSLQVNDVTPVHLYSVEVWNAHTGKLVGGELGYSVGAIYSSLTGFSDEDAAGSVQLAALGKLLTKCGFEYWDLGMEMDYKRRLGAELMGRSDFVTEVKRSRIVNKGVMLHSGGDKRNAKEFIDWEQPRSTSHDSTYLQNGSSILRTVSDEE
;
A
#
# COMPACT_ATOMS: atom_id res chain seq x y z
N MET A 1 4.72 57.20 46.74
CA MET A 1 4.31 56.87 48.11
C MET A 1 4.84 55.49 48.42
N ASN A 2 5.93 55.49 49.21
CA ASN A 2 6.44 54.48 50.15
C ASN A 2 6.66 53.04 49.66
N ASP A 3 7.73 52.32 50.01
CA ASP A 3 8.93 52.64 50.79
C ASP A 3 9.98 51.55 50.53
N HIS A 4 11.24 51.90 50.79
CA HIS A 4 12.41 51.04 50.85
C HIS A 4 12.28 49.89 51.87
N HIS A 5 12.96 48.76 51.62
CA HIS A 5 13.96 48.27 52.57
C HIS A 5 14.94 47.26 51.96
N ASN A 6 16.19 47.40 52.41
CA ASN A 6 17.39 46.71 51.98
C ASN A 6 18.01 46.02 53.21
N ASN A 7 18.71 44.91 52.94
CA ASN A 7 19.83 44.31 53.71
C ASN A 7 19.64 43.26 54.83
N THR A 8 20.19 42.08 54.50
CA THR A 8 21.18 41.23 55.21
C THR A 8 20.83 40.45 56.47
N SER A 9 21.00 39.13 56.46
CA SER A 9 22.21 38.44 56.98
C SER A 9 22.12 36.91 56.89
N ASN A 10 23.28 36.28 57.06
CA ASN A 10 23.73 34.96 56.63
C ASN A 10 23.60 33.88 57.73
N SER A 11 23.28 32.62 57.40
CA SER A 11 23.75 31.43 58.16
C SER A 11 23.42 30.08 57.49
N GLY A 12 24.46 29.30 57.16
CA GLY A 12 24.58 27.90 57.59
C GLY A 12 23.95 26.75 56.77
N SER A 13 24.71 26.22 55.81
CA SER A 13 25.12 24.80 55.65
C SER A 13 24.12 23.62 55.62
N ASN A 14 24.32 22.80 54.57
CA ASN A 14 24.00 21.37 54.35
C ASN A 14 22.55 20.93 54.11
N ASN A 15 22.23 20.54 52.87
CA ASN A 15 22.40 19.13 52.48
C ASN A 15 22.24 18.88 50.98
N ASN A 16 23.07 17.95 50.49
CA ASN A 16 23.12 17.44 49.11
C ASN A 16 21.77 16.88 48.63
N GLY A 17 21.36 17.31 47.44
CA GLY A 17 20.34 16.67 46.61
C GLY A 17 20.58 17.05 45.17
N GLY A 18 21.50 16.33 44.51
CA GLY A 18 21.82 16.54 43.10
C GLY A 18 20.61 16.27 42.21
N ALA A 19 20.00 17.33 41.69
CA ALA A 19 19.13 17.28 40.53
C ALA A 19 19.90 17.90 39.35
N ASN A 20 20.43 17.02 38.51
CA ASN A 20 21.13 17.36 37.28
C ASN A 20 20.12 17.98 36.29
N SER A 21 19.90 19.30 36.37
CA SER A 21 19.04 20.03 35.44
C SER A 21 19.89 20.61 34.31
N ASN A 22 20.24 19.76 33.35
CA ASN A 22 20.65 20.21 32.02
C ASN A 22 19.42 20.71 31.25
N ALA A 23 18.86 21.85 31.67
CA ALA A 23 17.94 22.60 30.82
C ALA A 23 18.78 23.45 29.86
N ALA A 24 18.91 22.98 28.61
CA ALA A 24 19.55 23.74 27.54
C ALA A 24 18.85 25.11 27.37
N ALA A 25 19.64 26.18 27.21
CA ALA A 25 19.11 27.53 26.99
C ALA A 25 18.16 27.56 25.77
N PRO A 26 17.09 28.38 25.80
CA PRO A 26 16.10 28.41 24.72
C PRO A 26 16.75 28.83 23.40
N ILE A 27 16.60 27.98 22.39
CA ILE A 27 17.09 28.23 21.03
C ILE A 27 16.35 29.45 20.47
N THR A 28 17.09 30.50 20.09
CA THR A 28 16.49 31.73 19.54
C THR A 28 15.89 31.46 18.15
N ALA A 29 14.85 32.20 17.76
CA ALA A 29 14.22 32.04 16.43
C ALA A 29 15.25 32.14 15.28
N ALA A 30 16.26 33.01 15.41
CA ALA A 30 17.35 33.13 14.44
C ALA A 30 18.14 31.82 14.21
N ALA A 31 18.22 30.92 15.20
CA ALA A 31 18.96 29.68 15.10
C ALA A 31 18.25 28.59 14.26
N TYR A 32 16.96 28.74 13.97
CA TYR A 32 16.23 27.82 13.09
C TYR A 32 16.38 28.13 11.60
N LEU A 33 16.89 29.32 11.24
CA LEU A 33 17.21 29.63 9.86
C LEU A 33 18.59 29.02 9.53
N PRO A 34 18.69 28.10 8.55
CA PRO A 34 19.97 27.54 8.17
C PRO A 34 20.94 28.63 7.71
N ARG A 35 22.23 28.50 8.05
CA ARG A 35 23.26 29.49 7.70
C ARG A 35 23.29 29.82 6.21
N TYR A 36 23.08 28.83 5.34
CA TYR A 36 23.07 29.03 3.89
C TYR A 36 21.90 29.89 3.39
N LEU A 37 20.82 30.03 4.16
CA LEU A 37 19.69 30.92 3.86
C LEU A 37 19.82 32.30 4.51
N SER A 38 20.71 32.46 5.50
CA SER A 38 20.84 33.70 6.29
C SER A 38 21.22 34.95 5.48
N GLN A 39 21.80 34.78 4.29
CA GLN A 39 22.10 35.88 3.37
C GLN A 39 20.88 36.37 2.59
N LEU A 40 19.89 35.49 2.37
CA LEU A 40 18.70 35.74 1.55
C LEU A 40 17.44 36.01 2.37
N VAL A 41 17.41 35.52 3.62
CA VAL A 41 16.28 35.56 4.52
C VAL A 41 16.76 36.00 5.89
N ARG A 42 15.96 36.81 6.59
CA ARG A 42 16.27 37.26 7.95
C ARG A 42 15.06 37.03 8.85
N HIS A 43 15.32 36.75 10.14
CA HIS A 43 14.24 36.78 11.14
C HIS A 43 13.63 38.18 11.18
N TYR A 44 12.31 38.26 11.36
CA TYR A 44 11.59 39.53 11.35
C TYR A 44 10.89 39.80 12.70
N HIS A 45 9.75 39.16 12.96
CA HIS A 45 9.05 39.22 14.24
C HIS A 45 8.45 37.86 14.52
N ASP A 46 8.34 37.50 15.80
CA ASP A 46 7.73 36.25 16.26
C ASP A 46 8.29 35.02 15.52
N ASP A 47 7.41 34.33 14.80
CA ASP A 47 7.65 33.14 14.01
C ASP A 47 7.78 33.42 12.50
N PHE A 48 7.92 34.69 12.13
CA PHE A 48 8.10 35.15 10.76
C PHE A 48 9.54 35.53 10.42
N TYR A 49 9.85 35.31 9.16
CA TYR A 49 11.08 35.71 8.49
C TYR A 49 10.70 36.57 7.30
N ILE A 50 11.67 37.27 6.72
CA ILE A 50 11.43 38.18 5.61
C ILE A 50 12.50 38.04 4.53
N SER A 51 12.06 38.09 3.28
CA SER A 51 12.90 38.27 2.10
C SER A 51 12.23 39.18 1.08
N ARG A 52 13.04 39.86 0.27
CA ARG A 52 12.57 40.60 -0.91
C ARG A 52 12.54 39.72 -2.16
N SER A 53 13.16 38.55 -2.10
CA SER A 53 13.23 37.62 -3.22
C SER A 53 12.03 36.67 -3.22
N PHE A 54 11.44 36.48 -4.40
CA PHE A 54 10.43 35.48 -4.69
C PHE A 54 10.97 34.40 -5.63
N GLU A 55 12.30 34.27 -5.74
CA GLU A 55 12.89 33.22 -6.57
C GLU A 55 12.37 31.84 -6.16
N THR A 56 11.92 31.07 -7.14
CA THR A 56 11.34 29.74 -6.94
C THR A 56 12.27 28.84 -6.14
N GLN A 57 13.58 28.87 -6.42
CA GLN A 57 14.55 28.06 -5.70
C GLN A 57 14.67 28.45 -4.22
N LEU A 58 14.57 29.74 -3.87
CA LEU A 58 14.57 30.17 -2.47
C LEU A 58 13.33 29.62 -1.74
N ILE A 59 12.16 29.70 -2.37
CA ILE A 59 10.90 29.18 -1.81
C ILE A 59 10.98 27.66 -1.63
N VAL A 60 11.52 26.94 -2.61
CA VAL A 60 11.78 25.49 -2.53
C VAL A 60 12.70 25.16 -1.35
N GLN A 61 13.78 25.93 -1.15
CA GLN A 61 14.68 25.70 -0.01
C GLN A 61 14.01 25.97 1.35
N LEU A 62 13.18 27.01 1.43
CA LEU A 62 12.40 27.31 2.63
C LEU A 62 11.38 26.20 2.95
N MET A 63 10.66 25.70 1.94
CA MET A 63 9.75 24.55 2.09
C MET A 63 10.50 23.31 2.58
N ALA A 64 11.70 23.03 2.04
CA ALA A 64 12.55 21.92 2.44
C ALA A 64 13.07 22.00 3.90
N GLU A 65 13.01 23.17 4.51
CA GLU A 65 13.35 23.43 5.91
C GLU A 65 12.10 23.58 6.80
N GLY A 66 10.90 23.35 6.25
CA GLY A 66 9.64 23.31 7.01
C GLY A 66 8.94 24.66 7.17
N PHE A 67 9.36 25.69 6.42
CA PHE A 67 8.69 26.99 6.43
C PHE A 67 7.41 26.93 5.59
N LEU A 68 6.36 27.61 6.07
CA LEU A 68 5.19 27.93 5.27
C LEU A 68 5.48 29.24 4.53
N PRO A 69 5.72 29.23 3.22
CA PRO A 69 5.98 30.44 2.48
C PRO A 69 4.66 31.17 2.23
N ILE A 70 4.52 32.34 2.84
CA ILE A 70 3.44 33.28 2.54
C ILE A 70 4.04 34.60 2.08
N ALA A 71 3.20 35.52 1.61
CA ALA A 71 3.65 36.83 1.15
C ALA A 71 2.87 37.96 1.84
N ALA A 72 3.39 39.17 1.77
CA ALA A 72 2.59 40.38 1.94
C ALA A 72 3.29 41.55 1.25
N LYS A 73 2.54 42.38 0.51
CA LYS A 73 2.97 43.69 -0.03
C LYS A 73 4.42 43.70 -0.56
N GLY A 74 4.75 42.80 -1.49
CA GLY A 74 6.09 42.76 -2.12
C GLY A 74 7.19 42.11 -1.30
N TYR A 75 6.87 41.45 -0.19
CA TYR A 75 7.81 40.67 0.61
C TYR A 75 7.34 39.22 0.72
N LEU A 76 8.31 38.30 0.63
CA LEU A 76 8.12 36.92 1.07
C LEU A 76 8.24 36.90 2.60
N LEU A 77 7.30 36.27 3.26
CA LEU A 77 7.21 36.16 4.72
C LEU A 77 7.17 34.68 5.14
N PRO A 78 8.28 33.93 5.03
CA PRO A 78 8.29 32.53 5.43
C PRO A 78 7.96 32.42 6.92
N LYS A 79 7.02 31.53 7.26
CA LYS A 79 6.54 31.35 8.62
C LYS A 79 6.92 29.98 9.17
N LEU A 80 7.59 29.97 10.32
CA LEU A 80 7.93 28.77 11.06
C LEU A 80 7.35 28.86 12.47
N HIS A 81 6.10 28.42 12.65
CA HIS A 81 5.34 28.55 13.90
C HIS A 81 6.12 28.05 15.12
N ILE A 82 5.90 28.68 16.26
CA ILE A 82 6.40 28.18 17.56
C ILE A 82 5.73 26.85 17.89
N GLU A 83 4.44 26.77 17.58
CA GLU A 83 3.60 25.59 17.75
C GLU A 83 2.89 25.28 16.43
N ARG A 84 3.11 24.08 15.91
CA ARG A 84 2.50 23.57 14.68
C ARG A 84 1.29 22.72 15.03
N SER A 85 0.17 22.96 14.37
CA SER A 85 -0.98 22.06 14.39
C SER A 85 -0.73 20.95 13.40
N VAL A 86 -0.49 19.74 13.90
CA VAL A 86 -0.10 18.58 13.09
C VAL A 86 -1.07 17.43 13.38
N LEU A 87 -1.54 16.77 12.33
CA LEU A 87 -2.29 15.53 12.44
C LEU A 87 -1.35 14.37 12.08
N GLN A 88 -1.10 13.49 13.05
CA GLN A 88 -0.37 12.26 12.81
C GLN A 88 -1.25 11.31 11.98
N LEU A 89 -0.75 10.88 10.83
CA LEU A 89 -1.45 10.03 9.87
C LEU A 89 -1.02 8.56 10.01
N GLN A 90 0.23 8.30 10.39
CA GLN A 90 0.79 6.97 10.58
C GLN A 90 1.59 6.89 11.90
N PRO A 91 1.69 5.71 12.54
CA PRO A 91 1.08 4.43 12.15
C PRO A 91 -0.42 4.33 12.48
N GLN A 92 -0.93 5.23 13.33
CA GLN A 92 -2.34 5.27 13.73
C GLN A 92 -2.83 6.71 13.66
N SER A 93 -3.82 6.96 12.79
CA SER A 93 -4.36 8.30 12.62
C SER A 93 -5.53 8.58 13.56
N LYS A 94 -5.52 9.77 14.17
CA LYS A 94 -6.66 10.35 14.90
C LYS A 94 -7.65 11.08 13.98
N LEU A 95 -7.51 10.95 12.66
CA LEU A 95 -8.37 11.62 11.67
C LEU A 95 -9.86 11.34 11.94
N HIS A 96 -10.57 12.34 12.43
CA HIS A 96 -11.96 12.25 12.79
C HIS A 96 -12.86 12.50 11.58
N ILE A 97 -13.83 11.61 11.38
CA ILE A 97 -14.77 11.66 10.26
C ILE A 97 -16.19 11.70 10.79
N SER A 98 -16.84 12.86 10.70
CA SER A 98 -18.23 12.99 11.14
C SER A 98 -19.18 12.16 10.27
N LYS A 99 -20.24 11.62 10.87
CA LYS A 99 -21.30 10.88 10.12
C LYS A 99 -21.92 11.74 9.01
N SER A 100 -22.07 13.05 9.26
CA SER A 100 -22.62 13.99 8.28
C SER A 100 -21.68 14.15 7.08
N THR A 101 -20.38 14.38 7.33
CA THR A 101 -19.36 14.49 6.28
C THR A 101 -19.27 13.21 5.44
N ARG A 102 -19.23 12.04 6.08
CA ARG A 102 -19.21 10.73 5.38
C ARG A 102 -20.46 10.48 4.53
N ARG A 103 -21.63 11.02 4.93
CA ARG A 103 -22.86 10.91 4.14
C ARG A 103 -22.86 11.84 2.94
N LYS A 104 -22.38 13.08 3.12
CA LYS A 104 -22.35 14.11 2.07
C LYS A 104 -21.23 13.87 1.04
N SER A 105 -20.16 13.16 1.41
CA SER A 105 -19.00 12.93 0.54
C SER A 105 -19.30 12.22 -0.79
N LYS A 106 -20.41 11.47 -0.90
CA LYS A 106 -20.81 10.83 -2.18
C LYS A 106 -21.07 11.82 -3.30
N SER A 107 -21.45 13.05 -2.94
CA SER A 107 -21.77 14.13 -3.87
C SER A 107 -20.54 14.84 -4.40
N PHE A 108 -19.33 14.45 -3.99
CA PHE A 108 -18.09 15.13 -4.36
C PHE A 108 -17.06 14.18 -4.94
N LEU A 109 -16.27 14.67 -5.90
CA LEU A 109 -15.07 14.04 -6.42
C LEU A 109 -13.83 14.81 -5.94
N LEU A 110 -12.71 14.12 -5.81
CA LEU A 110 -11.40 14.68 -5.47
C LEU A 110 -10.42 14.42 -6.62
N SER A 111 -9.67 15.43 -7.03
CA SER A 111 -8.51 15.29 -7.91
C SER A 111 -7.27 15.96 -7.31
N VAL A 112 -6.12 15.70 -7.94
CA VAL A 112 -4.83 16.29 -7.57
C VAL A 112 -4.16 16.78 -8.85
N ASN A 113 -3.72 18.04 -8.84
CA ASN A 113 -2.98 18.71 -9.92
C ASN A 113 -3.78 18.91 -11.22
N GLU A 114 -5.11 18.99 -11.16
CA GLU A 114 -5.91 19.15 -12.37
C GLU A 114 -6.13 20.61 -12.76
N CYS A 115 -6.45 21.51 -11.82
CA CYS A 115 -6.73 22.92 -12.13
C CYS A 115 -6.18 23.93 -11.10
N PHE A 116 -4.85 23.95 -10.93
CA PHE A 116 -4.13 24.87 -10.03
C PHE A 116 -4.60 26.33 -10.07
N ASP A 117 -4.76 26.92 -11.27
CA ASP A 117 -5.12 28.33 -11.40
C ASP A 117 -6.55 28.63 -10.91
N ASP A 118 -7.48 27.70 -11.10
CA ASP A 118 -8.85 27.85 -10.58
C ASP A 118 -8.89 27.73 -9.05
N VAL A 119 -8.02 26.88 -8.47
CA VAL A 119 -7.86 26.80 -7.01
C VAL A 119 -7.27 28.10 -6.45
N VAL A 120 -6.25 28.68 -7.10
CA VAL A 120 -5.71 30.00 -6.73
C VAL A 120 -6.81 31.07 -6.78
N ALA A 121 -7.61 31.09 -7.85
CA ALA A 121 -8.71 32.03 -8.00
C ALA A 121 -9.76 31.86 -6.89
N GLY A 122 -10.10 30.62 -6.51
CA GLY A 122 -10.98 30.32 -5.38
C GLY A 122 -10.43 30.86 -4.06
N CYS A 123 -9.16 30.61 -3.78
CA CYS A 123 -8.47 31.14 -2.59
C CYS A 123 -8.47 32.68 -2.57
N HIS A 124 -8.22 33.35 -3.70
CA HIS A 124 -8.28 34.81 -3.81
C HIS A 124 -9.68 35.37 -3.59
N ARG A 125 -10.73 34.69 -4.08
CA ARG A 125 -12.12 35.11 -3.82
C ARG A 125 -12.46 35.03 -2.34
N GLN A 126 -12.10 33.94 -1.67
CA GLN A 126 -12.46 33.71 -0.28
C GLN A 126 -11.65 34.57 0.71
N HIS A 127 -10.38 34.83 0.39
CA HIS A 127 -9.45 35.39 1.36
C HIS A 127 -8.71 36.66 0.91
N GLY A 128 -8.87 37.07 -0.34
CA GLY A 128 -8.07 38.12 -0.96
C GLY A 128 -6.67 37.66 -1.37
N THR A 129 -5.85 38.61 -1.82
CA THR A 129 -4.55 38.35 -2.46
C THR A 129 -3.35 38.54 -1.53
N ASN A 130 -3.58 38.91 -0.27
CA ASN A 130 -2.52 39.42 0.60
C ASN A 130 -1.42 38.37 0.86
N TRP A 131 -1.79 37.15 1.23
CA TRP A 131 -0.84 36.07 1.50
C TRP A 131 -0.48 35.21 0.30
N LEU A 132 -1.37 35.14 -0.69
CA LEU A 132 -1.17 34.45 -1.96
C LEU A 132 -0.86 35.48 -3.07
N TYR A 133 0.13 36.34 -2.83
CA TYR A 133 0.49 37.47 -3.69
C TYR A 133 1.03 37.01 -5.08
N PRO A 134 0.79 37.73 -6.20
CA PRO A 134 1.08 37.21 -7.55
C PRO A 134 2.50 36.65 -7.79
N PRO A 135 3.59 37.23 -7.27
CA PRO A 135 4.94 36.63 -7.35
C PRO A 135 5.06 35.26 -6.67
N ILE A 136 4.42 35.05 -5.50
CA ILE A 136 4.43 33.72 -4.85
C ILE A 136 3.60 32.71 -5.64
N VAL A 137 2.50 33.16 -6.25
CA VAL A 137 1.69 32.32 -7.15
C VAL A 137 2.50 31.89 -8.36
N ALA A 138 3.30 32.79 -8.95
CA ALA A 138 4.16 32.46 -10.08
C ALA A 138 5.18 31.37 -9.72
N ALA A 139 5.85 31.51 -8.57
CA ALA A 139 6.76 30.49 -8.06
C ALA A 139 6.04 29.16 -7.75
N PHE A 140 4.87 29.21 -7.10
CA PHE A 140 4.08 28.01 -6.82
C PHE A 140 3.64 27.28 -8.10
N ARG A 141 3.25 28.03 -9.14
CA ARG A 141 2.91 27.47 -10.45
C ARG A 141 4.09 26.75 -11.08
N GLU A 142 5.30 27.31 -10.97
CA GLU A 142 6.51 26.66 -11.47
C GLU A 142 6.78 25.33 -10.73
N ILE A 143 6.70 25.33 -9.40
CA ILE A 143 6.87 24.11 -8.58
C ILE A 143 5.81 23.07 -8.93
N HIS A 144 4.54 23.50 -9.00
CA HIS A 144 3.40 22.65 -9.37
C HIS A 144 3.59 22.01 -10.76
N ASN A 145 4.02 22.78 -11.76
CA ASN A 145 4.26 22.25 -13.10
C ASN A 145 5.36 21.18 -13.10
N LYS A 146 6.41 21.35 -12.29
CA LYS A 146 7.44 20.33 -12.08
C LYS A 146 6.92 19.10 -11.33
N THR A 147 5.96 19.28 -10.42
CA THR A 147 5.27 18.17 -9.75
C THR A 147 4.37 17.39 -10.71
N LYS A 148 3.67 18.06 -11.62
CA LYS A 148 2.77 17.43 -12.61
C LYS A 148 3.51 16.76 -13.77
N ASP A 149 4.76 17.14 -14.05
CA ASP A 149 5.53 16.64 -15.18
C ASP A 149 5.84 15.14 -15.10
N ILE A 150 5.03 14.33 -15.79
CA ILE A 150 5.14 12.87 -15.86
C ILE A 150 6.38 12.42 -16.65
N SER A 151 6.96 13.29 -17.48
CA SER A 151 8.15 12.95 -18.30
C SER A 151 9.45 12.96 -17.49
N SER A 152 9.45 13.62 -16.33
CA SER A 152 10.60 13.68 -15.43
C SER A 152 10.67 12.44 -14.53
N ASN A 153 11.86 11.85 -14.42
CA ASN A 153 12.17 10.82 -13.41
C ASN A 153 12.09 11.36 -11.97
N THR A 154 11.97 12.68 -11.79
CA THR A 154 11.83 13.35 -10.50
C THR A 154 10.70 14.36 -10.60
N ARG A 155 9.52 14.00 -10.07
CA ARG A 155 8.36 14.90 -9.98
C ARG A 155 8.55 15.85 -8.82
N GLY A 156 8.65 17.15 -9.10
CA GLY A 156 8.93 18.21 -8.13
C GLY A 156 10.27 18.91 -8.36
N MET A 157 10.59 19.86 -7.48
CA MET A 157 11.81 20.65 -7.53
C MET A 157 12.85 20.17 -6.53
N ARG A 158 14.12 20.24 -6.92
CA ARG A 158 15.26 19.81 -6.11
C ARG A 158 15.64 20.91 -5.13
N ALA A 159 15.62 20.59 -3.84
CA ALA A 159 16.16 21.41 -2.76
C ALA A 159 17.50 20.82 -2.30
N MET A 160 18.53 21.64 -2.21
CA MET A 160 19.83 21.21 -1.69
C MET A 160 19.84 21.26 -0.16
N ILE A 161 20.15 20.14 0.46
CA ILE A 161 20.42 20.00 1.88
C ILE A 161 21.89 20.33 2.12
N MET A 162 22.20 21.55 2.54
CA MET A 162 23.59 21.89 2.87
C MET A 162 23.95 21.30 4.24
N THR A 163 24.68 20.19 4.24
CA THR A 163 25.37 19.69 5.43
C THR A 163 26.71 20.46 5.61
N ASN A 164 27.36 20.33 6.77
CA ASN A 164 28.66 20.96 7.00
C ASN A 164 29.80 20.32 6.16
N GLU A 165 29.51 19.33 5.32
CA GLU A 165 30.47 18.63 4.46
C GLU A 165 30.47 19.22 3.05
N ASN A 166 31.65 19.37 2.45
CA ASN A 166 31.84 19.99 1.14
C ASN A 166 32.79 19.11 0.29
N PRO A 167 32.45 18.72 -0.95
CA PRO A 167 31.28 19.11 -1.75
C PRO A 167 29.96 18.40 -1.37
N PRO A 168 28.79 18.97 -1.72
CA PRO A 168 27.49 18.31 -1.55
C PRO A 168 27.45 16.98 -2.31
N ARG A 169 26.98 15.94 -1.65
CA ARG A 169 26.84 14.58 -2.19
C ARG A 169 25.46 14.40 -2.82
N ALA A 170 25.28 13.38 -3.66
CA ALA A 170 24.01 13.19 -4.38
C ALA A 170 22.80 12.94 -3.44
N HIS A 171 23.04 12.52 -2.19
CA HIS A 171 22.03 12.39 -1.13
C HIS A 171 21.72 13.69 -0.38
N ASP A 172 22.45 14.77 -0.64
CA ASP A 172 22.20 16.11 -0.10
C ASP A 172 21.12 16.85 -0.91
N ILE A 173 20.19 16.11 -1.52
CA ILE A 173 19.11 16.68 -2.32
C ILE A 173 17.80 16.02 -1.90
N THR A 174 16.82 16.84 -1.54
CA THR A 174 15.44 16.42 -1.34
C THR A 174 14.53 17.01 -2.41
N ILE A 175 13.33 16.46 -2.53
CA ILE A 175 12.35 16.86 -3.52
C ILE A 175 11.20 17.56 -2.82
N VAL A 176 10.94 18.79 -3.24
CA VAL A 176 9.78 19.57 -2.85
C VAL A 176 8.74 19.45 -3.94
N ARG A 177 7.52 19.11 -3.57
CA ARG A 177 6.38 19.02 -4.49
C ARG A 177 5.29 19.97 -4.05
N LEU A 178 4.67 20.66 -4.99
CA LEU A 178 3.51 21.50 -4.72
C LEU A 178 2.31 20.92 -5.44
N TYR A 179 1.20 20.81 -4.72
CA TYR A 179 -0.02 20.22 -5.21
C TYR A 179 -1.15 21.24 -5.19
N SER A 180 -2.03 21.16 -6.19
CA SER A 180 -3.42 21.57 -6.03
C SER A 180 -4.26 20.32 -5.75
N VAL A 181 -5.21 20.45 -4.83
CA VAL A 181 -6.19 19.42 -4.52
C VAL A 181 -7.56 20.01 -4.79
N GLU A 182 -8.35 19.37 -5.63
CA GLU A 182 -9.60 19.95 -6.12
C GLU A 182 -10.80 19.12 -5.70
N VAL A 183 -11.88 19.80 -5.30
CA VAL A 183 -13.17 19.20 -4.96
C VAL A 183 -14.21 19.59 -5.98
N TRP A 184 -14.78 18.60 -6.64
CA TRP A 184 -15.77 18.77 -7.68
C TRP A 184 -17.13 18.30 -7.20
N ASN A 185 -18.19 19.03 -7.51
CA ASN A 185 -19.54 18.53 -7.33
C ASN A 185 -19.78 17.41 -8.36
N ALA A 186 -20.03 16.20 -7.90
CA ALA A 186 -20.13 15.01 -8.75
C ALA A 186 -21.33 15.04 -9.72
N THR A 187 -22.34 15.88 -9.44
CA THR A 187 -23.52 16.02 -10.30
C THR A 187 -23.33 17.11 -11.35
N THR A 188 -22.81 18.28 -10.93
CA THR A 188 -22.69 19.44 -11.82
C THR A 188 -21.35 19.54 -12.53
N GLY A 189 -20.33 18.80 -12.08
CA GLY A 189 -18.96 18.89 -12.58
C GLY A 189 -18.23 20.18 -12.22
N LYS A 190 -18.83 21.05 -11.38
CA LYS A 190 -18.23 22.33 -11.00
C LYS A 190 -17.18 22.15 -9.90
N LEU A 191 -16.10 22.92 -9.97
CA LEU A 191 -15.14 23.08 -8.87
C LEU A 191 -15.82 23.86 -7.73
N VAL A 192 -15.89 23.27 -6.55
CA VAL A 192 -16.62 23.81 -5.38
C VAL A 192 -15.77 23.89 -4.12
N GLY A 193 -14.50 23.54 -4.23
CA GLY A 193 -13.51 23.74 -3.19
C GLY A 193 -12.15 23.23 -3.66
N GLY A 194 -11.13 23.50 -2.87
CA GLY A 194 -9.80 23.00 -3.13
C GLY A 194 -8.74 23.69 -2.27
N GLU A 195 -7.54 23.14 -2.28
CA GLU A 195 -6.41 23.71 -1.55
C GLU A 195 -5.10 23.60 -2.32
N LEU A 196 -4.16 24.46 -1.94
CA LEU A 196 -2.76 24.34 -2.23
C LEU A 196 -2.04 23.78 -1.00
N GLY A 197 -1.15 22.82 -1.24
CA GLY A 197 -0.25 22.28 -0.23
C GLY A 197 1.06 21.86 -0.85
N TYR A 198 2.09 21.66 -0.03
CA TYR A 198 3.36 21.12 -0.50
C TYR A 198 3.78 19.92 0.34
N SER A 199 4.62 19.05 -0.24
CA SER A 199 5.23 17.96 0.50
C SER A 199 6.74 18.03 0.51
N VAL A 200 7.31 17.61 1.63
CA VAL A 200 8.73 17.30 1.79
C VAL A 200 8.83 15.98 2.54
N GLY A 201 9.36 14.95 1.88
CA GLY A 201 9.30 13.59 2.41
C GLY A 201 7.86 13.12 2.63
N ALA A 202 7.61 12.53 3.79
CA ALA A 202 6.30 12.04 4.24
C ALA A 202 5.47 13.11 4.99
N ILE A 203 5.84 14.39 4.91
CA ILE A 203 5.09 15.50 5.52
C ILE A 203 4.38 16.27 4.41
N TYR A 204 3.07 16.44 4.55
CA TYR A 204 2.27 17.32 3.70
C TYR A 204 1.84 18.55 4.50
N SER A 205 2.15 19.74 4.01
CA SER A 205 1.82 21.03 4.62
C SER A 205 0.73 21.73 3.81
N SER A 206 -0.46 21.89 4.40
CA SER A 206 -1.53 22.69 3.81
C SER A 206 -1.19 24.17 3.91
N LEU A 207 -1.31 24.89 2.79
CA LEU A 207 -1.03 26.32 2.73
C LEU A 207 -2.31 27.13 2.83
N THR A 208 -3.22 26.92 1.88
CA THR A 208 -4.46 27.72 1.76
C THR A 208 -5.48 26.97 0.91
N GLY A 209 -6.76 27.18 1.19
CA GLY A 209 -7.85 26.55 0.43
C GLY A 209 -9.14 27.35 0.51
N PHE A 210 -10.11 26.95 -0.29
CA PHE A 210 -11.43 27.58 -0.38
C PHE A 210 -12.56 26.54 -0.44
N SER A 211 -13.79 26.97 -0.15
CA SER A 211 -14.99 26.14 -0.21
C SER A 211 -16.20 26.99 -0.57
N ASP A 212 -16.84 26.66 -1.69
CA ASP A 212 -17.96 27.41 -2.27
C ASP A 212 -19.32 26.66 -2.14
N GLU A 213 -19.33 25.40 -1.66
CA GLU A 213 -20.55 24.60 -1.42
C GLU A 213 -20.62 24.04 0.00
N ASP A 214 -21.85 23.81 0.51
CA ASP A 214 -22.07 23.15 1.79
C ASP A 214 -21.31 21.81 1.87
N ALA A 215 -20.59 21.64 2.97
CA ALA A 215 -19.73 20.51 3.28
C ALA A 215 -18.51 20.28 2.36
N ALA A 216 -18.33 21.01 1.26
CA ALA A 216 -17.20 20.82 0.35
C ALA A 216 -15.84 20.89 1.08
N GLY A 217 -15.60 21.91 1.90
CA GLY A 217 -14.38 22.01 2.72
C GLY A 217 -14.23 20.90 3.76
N SER A 218 -15.33 20.46 4.40
CA SER A 218 -15.26 19.36 5.37
C SER A 218 -14.97 18.01 4.71
N VAL A 219 -15.51 17.80 3.50
CA VAL A 219 -15.27 16.62 2.67
C VAL A 219 -13.85 16.65 2.11
N GLN A 220 -13.38 17.81 1.64
CA GLN A 220 -11.99 18.02 1.20
C GLN A 220 -11.02 17.55 2.27
N LEU A 221 -11.16 18.06 3.51
CA LEU A 221 -10.23 17.75 4.59
C LEU A 221 -10.19 16.25 4.88
N VAL A 222 -11.34 15.61 5.00
CA VAL A 222 -11.36 14.19 5.35
C VAL A 222 -10.91 13.30 4.19
N ALA A 223 -11.33 13.62 2.95
CA ALA A 223 -10.93 12.86 1.77
C ALA A 223 -9.42 12.99 1.50
N LEU A 224 -8.86 14.20 1.63
CA LEU A 224 -7.43 14.44 1.53
C LEU A 224 -6.67 13.75 2.65
N GLY A 225 -7.13 13.83 3.90
CA GLY A 225 -6.49 13.12 5.01
C GLY A 225 -6.41 11.61 4.78
N LYS A 226 -7.48 11.01 4.26
CA LYS A 226 -7.48 9.59 3.86
C LYS A 226 -6.58 9.31 2.67
N LEU A 227 -6.50 10.22 1.71
CA LEU A 227 -5.60 10.09 0.57
C LEU A 227 -4.12 10.19 1.01
N LEU A 228 -3.80 11.09 1.93
CA LEU A 228 -2.47 11.23 2.52
C LEU A 228 -2.05 9.96 3.27
N ILE A 229 -2.93 9.40 4.11
CA ILE A 229 -2.70 8.10 4.79
C ILE A 229 -2.40 7.01 3.74
N LYS A 230 -3.21 6.95 2.68
CA LYS A 230 -3.06 5.96 1.60
C LYS A 230 -1.78 6.11 0.80
N CYS A 231 -1.28 7.34 0.62
CA CYS A 231 -0.02 7.63 -0.06
C CYS A 231 1.21 7.49 0.86
N GLY A 232 1.03 7.08 2.13
CA GLY A 232 2.11 6.81 3.07
C GLY A 232 2.65 8.04 3.82
N PHE A 233 1.94 9.17 3.79
CA PHE A 233 2.33 10.34 4.58
C PHE A 233 2.22 10.06 6.08
N GLU A 234 3.20 10.52 6.85
CA GLU A 234 3.28 10.33 8.30
C GLU A 234 2.61 11.49 9.05
N TYR A 235 2.77 12.71 8.54
CA TYR A 235 2.24 13.92 9.18
C TYR A 235 1.53 14.81 8.16
N TRP A 236 0.41 15.37 8.62
CA TRP A 236 -0.25 16.47 7.96
C TRP A 236 -0.08 17.73 8.80
N ASP A 237 0.76 18.64 8.32
CA ASP A 237 0.92 19.98 8.86
C ASP A 237 -0.22 20.89 8.39
N LEU A 238 -1.04 21.31 9.35
CA LEU A 238 -2.17 22.20 9.12
C LEU A 238 -1.82 23.65 9.48
N GLY A 239 -0.57 23.97 9.79
CA GLY A 239 -0.12 25.31 10.15
C GLY A 239 -0.51 25.70 11.59
N MET A 240 -1.26 26.79 11.75
CA MET A 240 -1.63 27.29 13.09
C MET A 240 -2.75 26.47 13.74
N GLU A 241 -2.77 26.41 15.08
CA GLU A 241 -3.83 25.76 15.82
C GLU A 241 -5.18 26.49 15.66
N LEU A 242 -6.24 25.74 15.35
CA LEU A 242 -7.62 26.20 15.28
C LEU A 242 -8.55 25.10 15.79
N GLU A 243 -9.69 25.48 16.38
CA GLU A 243 -10.60 24.53 17.03
C GLU A 243 -11.10 23.42 16.10
N TYR A 244 -11.38 23.73 14.84
CA TYR A 244 -11.82 22.72 13.87
C TYR A 244 -10.73 21.71 13.52
N LYS A 245 -9.44 22.09 13.60
CA LYS A 245 -8.30 21.18 13.37
C LYS A 245 -8.14 20.20 14.52
N ARG A 246 -8.36 20.66 15.76
CA ARG A 246 -8.49 19.77 16.92
C ARG A 246 -9.64 18.78 16.74
N ARG A 247 -10.81 19.24 16.30
CA ARG A 247 -11.94 18.36 15.98
C ARG A 247 -11.66 17.38 14.83
N LEU A 248 -10.74 17.71 13.92
CA LEU A 248 -10.26 16.82 12.87
C LEU A 248 -9.29 15.75 13.40
N GLY A 249 -8.70 15.95 14.58
CA GLY A 249 -7.72 15.04 15.20
C GLY A 249 -6.29 15.58 15.25
N ALA A 250 -6.08 16.86 14.92
CA ALA A 250 -4.76 17.48 14.98
C ALA A 250 -4.36 17.85 16.41
N GLU A 251 -3.07 17.78 16.69
CA GLU A 251 -2.44 18.08 17.96
C GLU A 251 -1.40 19.19 17.80
N VAL A 252 -0.93 19.74 18.91
CA VAL A 252 0.12 20.77 18.91
C VAL A 252 1.49 20.08 19.00
N MET A 253 2.39 20.44 18.09
CA MET A 253 3.78 20.01 18.04
C MET A 253 4.71 21.22 18.16
N GLY A 254 5.71 21.18 19.04
CA GLY A 254 6.67 22.25 19.20
C GLY A 254 7.55 22.44 17.96
N ARG A 255 7.98 23.68 17.69
CA ARG A 255 8.83 24.01 16.53
C ARG A 255 10.06 23.14 16.40
N ALA A 256 10.76 22.88 17.51
CA ALA A 256 11.99 22.10 17.53
C ALA A 256 11.75 20.68 17.02
N ASP A 257 10.69 20.04 17.51
CA ASP A 257 10.30 18.69 17.13
C ASP A 257 9.84 18.64 15.68
N PHE A 258 9.01 19.62 15.26
CA PHE A 258 8.55 19.71 13.88
C PHE A 258 9.71 19.85 12.88
N VAL A 259 10.68 20.74 13.15
CA VAL A 259 11.85 20.91 12.28
C VAL A 259 12.71 19.64 12.27
N THR A 260 12.80 18.93 13.39
CA THR A 260 13.49 17.64 13.47
C THR A 260 12.83 16.60 12.57
N GLU A 261 11.50 16.49 12.62
CA GLU A 261 10.73 15.59 11.76
C GLU A 261 10.85 15.96 10.27
N VAL A 262 10.82 17.25 9.92
CA VAL A 262 11.06 17.69 8.53
C VAL A 262 12.44 17.25 8.05
N LYS A 263 13.47 17.46 8.87
CA LYS A 263 14.86 17.10 8.52
C LYS A 263 15.07 15.61 8.39
N ARG A 264 14.40 14.80 9.22
CA ARG A 264 14.37 13.33 9.10
C ARG A 264 13.64 12.91 7.82
N SER A 265 12.38 13.34 7.69
CA SER A 265 11.46 12.89 6.63
C SER A 265 11.95 13.25 5.23
N ARG A 266 12.57 14.43 5.06
CA ARG A 266 13.12 14.86 3.75
C ARG A 266 14.23 13.97 3.22
N ILE A 267 14.91 13.22 4.08
CA ILE A 267 15.98 12.27 3.75
C ILE A 267 15.38 10.87 3.56
N GLU A 268 14.59 10.44 4.54
CA GLU A 268 14.08 9.07 4.65
C GLU A 268 12.96 8.73 3.64
N HIS A 269 12.18 9.74 3.25
CA HIS A 269 10.90 9.55 2.54
C HIS A 269 10.77 10.36 1.25
N ARG A 270 11.89 10.69 0.60
CA ARG A 270 11.94 11.54 -0.62
C ARG A 270 11.05 11.07 -1.80
N GLN A 271 10.70 9.78 -1.81
CA GLN A 271 9.88 9.12 -2.82
C GLN A 271 8.37 9.29 -2.62
N ILE A 272 7.91 9.71 -1.43
CA ILE A 272 6.48 9.85 -1.14
C ILE A 272 5.89 11.00 -1.98
N GLU A 273 4.77 10.71 -2.64
CA GLU A 273 4.06 11.61 -3.55
C GLU A 273 2.56 11.47 -3.35
N LEU A 274 1.85 12.58 -3.38
CA LEU A 274 0.39 12.60 -3.34
C LEU A 274 -0.19 12.35 -4.73
N HIS A 275 -1.09 11.37 -4.86
CA HIS A 275 -1.75 11.08 -6.13
C HIS A 275 -3.14 10.43 -5.94
N CYS A 276 -4.11 10.80 -6.78
CA CYS A 276 -5.45 10.17 -6.77
C CYS A 276 -5.50 8.77 -7.41
N GLY A 277 -4.42 8.31 -8.04
CA GLY A 277 -4.39 7.01 -8.74
C GLY A 277 -5.36 6.94 -9.94
N GLY A 278 -5.60 8.09 -10.60
CA GLY A 278 -6.57 8.36 -11.67
C GLY A 278 -6.84 9.87 -11.74
N GLU A 279 -7.60 10.35 -12.72
CA GLU A 279 -7.92 11.79 -12.89
C GLU A 279 -8.80 12.32 -11.75
N MET A 280 -9.88 11.60 -11.39
CA MET A 280 -10.77 11.97 -10.28
C MET A 280 -11.18 10.72 -9.49
N ARG A 281 -11.46 10.88 -8.19
CA ARG A 281 -11.94 9.82 -7.28
C ARG A 281 -13.17 10.30 -6.53
N ASN A 282 -14.16 9.43 -6.32
CA ASN A 282 -15.28 9.82 -5.44
C ASN A 282 -14.77 9.99 -4.00
N ALA A 283 -15.12 11.10 -3.35
CA ALA A 283 -14.63 11.40 -2.01
C ALA A 283 -15.15 10.38 -0.98
N LYS A 284 -16.33 9.78 -1.19
CA LYS A 284 -16.84 8.71 -0.33
C LYS A 284 -15.98 7.45 -0.40
N GLU A 285 -15.53 7.07 -1.58
CA GLU A 285 -14.66 5.90 -1.76
C GLU A 285 -13.31 6.09 -1.06
N LEU A 286 -12.75 7.31 -1.10
CA LEU A 286 -11.54 7.65 -0.35
C LEU A 286 -11.77 7.59 1.16
N ILE A 287 -12.91 8.10 1.62
CA ILE A 287 -13.25 8.18 3.05
C ILE A 287 -13.57 6.81 3.67
N ASP A 288 -14.24 5.97 2.91
CA ASP A 288 -14.60 4.61 3.30
C ASP A 288 -13.44 3.62 3.07
N TRP A 289 -12.30 4.08 2.53
CA TRP A 289 -11.09 3.29 2.49
C TRP A 289 -10.60 3.00 3.92
N GLU A 290 -10.60 1.72 4.28
CA GLU A 290 -10.05 1.20 5.52
C GLU A 290 -8.70 0.52 5.24
N GLN A 291 -7.71 0.96 6.01
CA GLN A 291 -6.38 0.36 6.10
C GLN A 291 -6.56 -0.89 6.95
N SER A 292 -6.79 -2.06 6.34
CA SER A 292 -6.90 -3.34 7.05
C SER A 292 -5.70 -3.51 8.00
N LEU A 293 -5.99 -3.63 9.31
CA LEU A 293 -5.13 -3.91 10.46
C LEU A 293 -3.65 -4.26 10.13
N LEU A 294 -2.78 -3.24 10.13
CA LEU A 294 -1.35 -3.40 10.42
C LEU A 294 -1.07 -2.65 11.73
N ALA A 295 -0.66 -3.37 12.76
CA ALA A 295 -0.08 -2.81 13.99
C ALA A 295 1.46 -2.70 13.82
N PRO A 296 2.19 -2.01 14.72
CA PRO A 296 2.91 -0.78 14.41
C PRO A 296 4.44 -0.95 14.33
N ASN A 297 5.08 -0.05 13.59
CA ASN A 297 6.50 0.38 13.64
C ASN A 297 7.55 -0.58 14.21
N GLU A 298 8.44 -1.09 13.35
CA GLU A 298 9.85 -1.30 13.70
C GLU A 298 10.76 -0.40 12.84
N PRO A 299 11.88 0.08 13.42
CA PRO A 299 12.54 1.32 13.00
C PRO A 299 13.35 1.17 11.71
N MET A 300 13.39 2.27 10.95
CA MET A 300 14.36 2.47 9.87
C MET A 300 15.79 2.43 10.43
N GLN A 301 16.49 1.32 10.19
CA GLN A 301 17.95 1.32 10.14
C GLN A 301 18.44 1.40 8.70
N ASN A 302 19.26 2.42 8.48
CA ASN A 302 20.04 2.73 7.28
C ASN A 302 20.65 1.52 6.56
N ARG A 303 20.67 1.56 5.22
CA ARG A 303 21.90 1.70 4.40
C ARG A 303 21.63 1.61 2.88
N SER A 304 21.95 2.69 2.17
CA SER A 304 22.73 2.60 0.92
C SER A 304 24.21 2.67 1.38
N SER A 305 25.21 1.99 0.84
CA SER A 305 25.56 1.62 -0.55
C SER A 305 26.77 0.67 -0.50
N THR A 306 27.19 0.19 -1.68
CA THR A 306 28.48 -0.44 -2.02
C THR A 306 28.67 -1.92 -1.67
N PHE A 307 28.97 -2.68 -2.73
CA PHE A 307 29.52 -4.03 -2.68
C PHE A 307 30.75 -4.06 -1.77
N LEU A 308 30.60 -4.72 -0.62
CA LEU A 308 31.66 -5.37 0.11
C LEU A 308 31.16 -6.77 0.43
N ASN A 309 32.07 -7.73 0.28
CA ASN A 309 31.82 -9.17 0.33
C ASN A 309 30.85 -9.61 1.43
N GLY A 310 29.85 -10.40 1.02
CA GLY A 310 29.12 -11.36 1.86
C GLY A 310 28.33 -10.80 3.05
N GLU A 311 27.08 -10.37 2.82
CA GLU A 311 25.94 -10.60 3.73
C GLU A 311 24.62 -10.15 3.03
N ARG A 312 23.70 -11.09 2.75
CA ARG A 312 22.36 -10.82 2.19
C ARG A 312 21.53 -10.01 3.20
N LEU A 313 20.83 -8.96 2.75
CA LEU A 313 19.73 -8.35 3.51
C LEU A 313 18.69 -9.44 3.83
N GLN A 314 18.49 -9.70 5.13
CA GLN A 314 17.76 -10.85 5.65
C GLN A 314 16.24 -10.88 5.33
N ASN A 315 15.72 -9.86 4.64
CA ASN A 315 14.28 -9.65 4.41
C ASN A 315 13.84 -9.52 2.94
N ASP A 316 14.73 -9.74 1.96
CA ASP A 316 14.30 -9.87 0.57
C ASP A 316 13.85 -11.31 0.30
N LEU A 317 12.53 -11.51 0.25
CA LEU A 317 11.92 -12.81 -0.08
C LEU A 317 11.87 -13.05 -1.59
N LEU A 318 12.29 -12.09 -2.41
CA LEU A 318 12.51 -12.32 -3.83
C LEU A 318 13.79 -13.16 -4.01
N PRO A 319 13.70 -14.34 -4.64
CA PRO A 319 14.89 -15.11 -4.92
C PRO A 319 15.89 -14.34 -5.78
N THR A 320 17.18 -14.50 -5.49
CA THR A 320 18.26 -13.81 -6.19
C THR A 320 18.19 -13.99 -7.71
N TYR A 321 17.79 -15.16 -8.20
CA TYR A 321 17.67 -15.43 -9.64
C TYR A 321 16.57 -14.62 -10.34
N LEU A 322 15.55 -14.15 -9.60
CA LEU A 322 14.50 -13.26 -10.13
C LEU A 322 14.87 -11.78 -10.03
N SER A 323 15.81 -11.40 -9.16
CA SER A 323 16.18 -10.00 -8.87
C SER A 323 16.65 -9.20 -10.11
N GLN A 324 17.12 -9.88 -11.16
CA GLN A 324 17.54 -9.25 -12.40
C GLN A 324 16.36 -8.79 -13.27
N ILE A 325 15.21 -9.47 -13.15
CA ILE A 325 14.04 -9.31 -14.05
C ILE A 325 12.84 -8.70 -13.30
N VAL A 326 12.78 -8.93 -11.99
CA VAL A 326 11.73 -8.48 -11.09
C VAL A 326 12.38 -7.63 -10.01
N ARG A 327 11.78 -6.47 -9.70
CA ARG A 327 12.25 -5.59 -8.65
C ARG A 327 11.13 -5.31 -7.67
N HIS A 328 11.46 -5.21 -6.39
CA HIS A 328 10.53 -4.65 -5.42
C HIS A 328 10.10 -3.25 -5.85
N TYR A 329 8.82 -2.93 -5.69
CA TYR A 329 8.24 -1.67 -6.15
C TYR A 329 7.73 -0.82 -4.99
N HIS A 330 6.57 -1.17 -4.41
CA HIS A 330 6.07 -0.56 -3.18
C HIS A 330 5.27 -1.60 -2.41
N ASP A 331 5.24 -1.49 -1.08
CA ASP A 331 4.50 -2.40 -0.19
C ASP A 331 4.82 -3.88 -0.43
N ASP A 332 3.80 -4.64 -0.81
CA ASP A 332 3.82 -6.03 -1.20
C ASP A 332 3.91 -6.25 -2.72
N PHE A 333 4.11 -5.19 -3.50
CA PHE A 333 4.23 -5.26 -4.95
C PHE A 333 5.67 -5.26 -5.43
N TYR A 334 5.86 -6.03 -6.49
CA TYR A 334 7.03 -6.08 -7.31
C TYR A 334 6.65 -5.63 -8.71
N ILE A 335 7.63 -5.37 -9.56
CA ILE A 335 7.39 -4.91 -10.93
C ILE A 335 8.33 -5.60 -11.91
N SER A 336 7.77 -6.00 -13.05
CA SER A 336 8.54 -6.42 -14.23
C SER A 336 7.91 -5.85 -15.49
N ARG A 337 8.74 -5.61 -16.51
CA ARG A 337 8.30 -5.29 -17.88
C ARG A 337 7.99 -6.55 -18.69
N SER A 338 8.47 -7.71 -18.23
CA SER A 338 8.25 -8.98 -18.91
C SER A 338 6.92 -9.61 -18.48
N PHE A 339 6.21 -10.15 -19.46
CA PHE A 339 5.02 -10.99 -19.30
C PHE A 339 5.29 -12.41 -19.79
N GLU A 340 6.55 -12.82 -19.91
CA GLU A 340 6.90 -14.19 -20.31
C GLU A 340 6.25 -15.20 -19.36
N THR A 341 5.62 -16.22 -19.94
CA THR A 341 4.87 -17.24 -19.20
C THR A 341 5.76 -17.91 -18.14
N GLN A 342 7.02 -18.20 -18.47
CA GLN A 342 7.96 -18.84 -17.55
C GLN A 342 8.30 -17.96 -16.33
N LEU A 343 8.37 -16.63 -16.51
CA LEU A 343 8.57 -15.70 -15.39
C LEU A 343 7.36 -15.72 -14.45
N ILE A 344 6.15 -15.70 -14.99
CA ILE A 344 4.91 -15.76 -14.23
C ILE A 344 4.81 -17.07 -13.46
N VAL A 345 5.16 -18.20 -14.09
CA VAL A 345 5.24 -19.53 -13.46
C VAL A 345 6.24 -19.53 -12.30
N GLN A 346 7.43 -18.95 -12.46
CA GLN A 346 8.38 -18.83 -11.35
C GLN A 346 7.85 -17.99 -10.20
N LEU A 347 7.20 -16.87 -10.50
CA LEU A 347 6.61 -16.01 -9.47
C LEU A 347 5.51 -16.74 -8.70
N MET A 348 4.61 -17.46 -9.39
CA MET A 348 3.61 -18.31 -8.75
C MET A 348 4.24 -19.36 -7.83
N ALA A 349 5.31 -20.02 -8.29
CA ALA A 349 6.05 -21.03 -7.51
C ALA A 349 6.78 -20.50 -6.27
N GLU A 350 7.02 -19.19 -6.22
CA GLU A 350 7.55 -18.47 -5.06
C GLU A 350 6.45 -17.83 -4.20
N GLY A 351 5.18 -18.08 -4.52
CA GLY A 351 4.02 -17.63 -3.74
C GLY A 351 3.53 -16.23 -4.08
N PHE A 352 3.91 -15.67 -5.23
CA PHE A 352 3.40 -14.38 -5.69
C PHE A 352 2.07 -14.55 -6.40
N LEU A 353 1.14 -13.62 -6.16
CA LEU A 353 -0.05 -13.43 -6.99
C LEU A 353 0.33 -12.58 -8.20
N PRO A 354 0.42 -13.15 -9.42
CA PRO A 354 0.76 -12.36 -10.59
C PRO A 354 -0.47 -11.58 -11.02
N ILE A 355 -0.35 -10.25 -10.99
CA ILE A 355 -1.35 -9.34 -11.53
C ILE A 355 -0.68 -8.42 -12.54
N ALA A 356 -1.48 -7.69 -13.31
CA ALA A 356 -0.97 -6.76 -14.31
C ALA A 356 -1.49 -5.34 -14.09
N SER A 357 -0.78 -4.40 -14.70
CA SER A 357 -1.27 -3.08 -15.10
C SER A 357 -0.91 -2.89 -16.57
N LYS A 358 -1.55 -1.96 -17.29
CA LYS A 358 -1.44 -1.79 -18.76
C LYS A 358 -0.06 -2.00 -19.42
N ARG A 359 1.06 -1.76 -18.73
CA ARG A 359 2.41 -1.95 -19.30
C ARG A 359 3.37 -2.78 -18.43
N TYR A 360 2.92 -3.28 -17.27
CA TYR A 360 3.80 -3.94 -16.32
C TYR A 360 3.11 -5.10 -15.63
N LEU A 361 3.84 -6.21 -15.50
CA LEU A 361 3.53 -7.25 -14.54
C LEU A 361 3.80 -6.67 -13.14
N ARG A 362 2.87 -6.85 -12.22
CA ARG A 362 2.95 -6.35 -10.84
C ARG A 362 2.80 -7.50 -9.84
N PRO A 363 3.74 -8.45 -9.75
CA PRO A 363 3.61 -9.59 -8.86
C PRO A 363 3.42 -9.11 -7.42
N LYS A 364 2.44 -9.67 -6.72
CA LYS A 364 2.07 -9.26 -5.38
C LYS A 364 2.36 -10.36 -4.38
N LEU A 365 3.07 -10.03 -3.31
CA LEU A 365 3.37 -10.89 -2.18
C LEU A 365 2.97 -10.18 -0.89
N HIS A 366 1.68 -10.26 -0.52
CA HIS A 366 1.12 -9.65 0.70
C HIS A 366 1.96 -9.82 1.97
N LEU A 367 1.96 -8.81 2.83
CA LEU A 367 2.56 -8.86 4.18
C LEU A 367 1.82 -9.87 5.08
N GLN A 368 0.50 -9.96 4.92
CA GLN A 368 -0.39 -10.90 5.58
C GLN A 368 -1.23 -11.58 4.50
N ARG A 369 -1.18 -12.91 4.41
CA ARG A 369 -2.05 -13.71 3.55
C ARG A 369 -3.30 -14.11 4.30
N CYS A 370 -4.45 -13.89 3.68
CA CYS A 370 -5.73 -14.37 4.17
C CYS A 370 -5.90 -15.82 3.67
N VAL A 371 -5.69 -16.80 4.54
CA VAL A 371 -5.67 -18.23 4.20
C VAL A 371 -6.73 -18.99 4.97
N ILE A 372 -7.30 -20.04 4.37
CA ILE A 372 -8.07 -21.05 5.09
C ILE A 372 -7.22 -22.31 5.13
N GLN A 373 -6.96 -22.83 6.32
CA GLN A 373 -6.37 -24.16 6.47
C GLN A 373 -7.44 -25.21 6.19
N LEU A 374 -7.18 -26.10 5.23
CA LEU A 374 -8.09 -27.12 4.73
C LEU A 374 -7.70 -28.47 5.35
N ASN A 375 -8.22 -28.74 6.53
CA ASN A 375 -8.03 -29.99 7.26
C ASN A 375 -9.36 -30.42 7.92
N PRO A 376 -9.45 -31.58 8.61
CA PRO A 376 -10.68 -32.02 9.25
C PRO A 376 -11.24 -31.03 10.30
N GLN A 377 -10.39 -30.17 10.87
CA GLN A 377 -10.73 -29.12 11.82
C GLN A 377 -10.82 -27.73 11.16
N SER A 378 -10.94 -27.67 9.83
CA SER A 378 -10.98 -26.42 9.08
C SER A 378 -12.08 -25.49 9.60
N ASN A 379 -11.73 -24.21 9.73
CA ASN A 379 -12.67 -23.15 10.08
C ASN A 379 -13.59 -22.74 8.90
N LEU A 380 -13.55 -23.44 7.76
CA LEU A 380 -14.39 -23.18 6.59
C LEU A 380 -15.88 -23.14 6.96
N HIS A 381 -16.44 -21.93 6.98
CA HIS A 381 -17.81 -21.70 7.37
C HIS A 381 -18.77 -21.76 6.17
N ILE A 382 -19.73 -22.69 6.23
CA ILE A 382 -20.80 -22.82 5.23
C ILE A 382 -22.16 -22.55 5.89
N SER A 383 -22.77 -21.43 5.51
CA SER A 383 -24.07 -21.00 6.02
C SER A 383 -25.23 -21.91 5.55
N ARG A 384 -26.33 -21.89 6.31
CA ARG A 384 -27.59 -22.58 5.93
C ARG A 384 -28.11 -22.11 4.58
N THR A 385 -27.96 -20.82 4.26
CA THR A 385 -28.40 -20.25 2.98
C THR A 385 -27.59 -20.82 1.81
N GLN A 386 -26.26 -20.93 1.95
CA GLN A 386 -25.41 -21.55 0.93
C GLN A 386 -25.81 -23.01 0.70
N ARG A 387 -26.01 -23.81 1.77
CA ARG A 387 -26.48 -25.20 1.66
C ARG A 387 -27.85 -25.34 0.99
N LYS A 388 -28.76 -24.39 1.23
CA LYS A 388 -30.10 -24.41 0.63
C LYS A 388 -30.07 -24.05 -0.86
N LYS A 389 -29.28 -23.05 -1.24
CA LYS A 389 -29.20 -22.54 -2.61
C LYS A 389 -28.29 -23.38 -3.52
N SER A 390 -27.36 -24.16 -2.96
CA SER A 390 -26.37 -24.91 -3.73
C SER A 390 -26.94 -25.87 -4.77
N LYS A 391 -28.12 -26.45 -4.53
CA LYS A 391 -28.79 -27.34 -5.51
C LYS A 391 -29.09 -26.68 -6.85
N ALA A 392 -29.17 -25.36 -6.90
CA ALA A 392 -29.46 -24.59 -8.10
C ALA A 392 -28.21 -24.38 -8.99
N PHE A 393 -27.03 -24.79 -8.55
CA PHE A 393 -25.78 -24.55 -9.24
C PHE A 393 -24.98 -25.82 -9.49
N LEU A 394 -24.30 -25.88 -10.64
CA LEU A 394 -23.29 -26.89 -10.95
C LEU A 394 -21.91 -26.24 -10.92
N ILE A 395 -20.88 -27.01 -10.55
CA ILE A 395 -19.47 -26.61 -10.58
C ILE A 395 -18.72 -27.50 -11.57
N SER A 396 -17.87 -26.90 -12.38
CA SER A 396 -16.84 -27.60 -13.16
C SER A 396 -15.48 -26.94 -12.96
N VAL A 397 -14.43 -27.62 -13.43
CA VAL A 397 -13.06 -27.13 -13.42
C VAL A 397 -12.49 -27.29 -14.82
N ASN A 398 -11.90 -26.23 -15.37
CA ASN A 398 -11.23 -26.17 -16.66
C ASN A 398 -12.12 -26.41 -17.90
N GLU A 399 -13.40 -26.08 -17.81
CA GLU A 399 -14.33 -26.21 -18.93
C GLU A 399 -14.28 -25.01 -19.88
N CYS A 400 -14.35 -23.77 -19.36
CA CYS A 400 -14.46 -22.57 -20.20
C CYS A 400 -13.67 -21.35 -19.68
N PHE A 401 -12.35 -21.47 -19.61
CA PHE A 401 -11.43 -20.41 -19.17
C PHE A 401 -11.70 -19.03 -19.80
N ASP A 402 -11.89 -18.95 -21.12
CA ASP A 402 -12.07 -17.67 -21.81
C ASP A 402 -13.40 -16.98 -21.42
N ASP A 403 -14.47 -17.75 -21.17
CA ASP A 403 -15.74 -17.20 -20.70
C ASP A 403 -15.63 -16.71 -19.24
N VAL A 404 -14.83 -17.38 -18.41
CA VAL A 404 -14.52 -16.93 -17.05
C VAL A 404 -13.72 -15.63 -17.09
N VAL A 405 -12.70 -15.52 -17.95
CA VAL A 405 -11.97 -14.25 -18.18
C VAL A 405 -12.91 -13.14 -18.61
N ALA A 406 -13.81 -13.41 -19.56
CA ALA A 406 -14.81 -12.44 -20.02
C ALA A 406 -15.74 -11.99 -18.88
N GLY A 407 -16.17 -12.91 -18.02
CA GLY A 407 -16.94 -12.59 -16.80
C GLY A 407 -16.18 -11.68 -15.85
N CYS A 408 -14.91 -12.00 -15.57
CA CYS A 408 -14.04 -11.17 -14.74
C CYS A 408 -13.82 -9.76 -15.33
N HIS A 409 -13.65 -9.65 -16.66
CA HIS A 409 -13.54 -8.36 -17.34
C HIS A 409 -14.83 -7.54 -17.25
N ARG A 410 -16.02 -8.16 -17.36
CA ARG A 410 -17.29 -7.45 -17.17
C ARG A 410 -17.43 -6.90 -15.76
N GLN A 411 -17.03 -7.66 -14.74
CA GLN A 411 -17.22 -7.27 -13.35
C GLN A 411 -16.16 -6.27 -12.84
N HIS A 412 -14.89 -6.44 -13.23
CA HIS A 412 -13.76 -5.70 -12.65
C HIS A 412 -12.99 -4.83 -13.66
N GLY A 413 -13.38 -4.87 -14.93
CA GLY A 413 -12.63 -4.25 -16.03
C GLY A 413 -11.36 -5.03 -16.41
N ILE A 414 -10.66 -4.54 -17.44
CA ILE A 414 -9.49 -5.22 -18.02
C ILE A 414 -8.19 -5.05 -17.22
N SER A 415 -8.16 -4.10 -16.26
CA SER A 415 -6.91 -3.64 -15.66
C SER A 415 -6.14 -4.75 -14.92
N TRP A 416 -6.86 -5.65 -14.23
CA TRP A 416 -6.28 -6.75 -13.45
C TRP A 416 -5.93 -7.99 -14.29
N LEU A 417 -6.68 -8.21 -15.38
CA LEU A 417 -6.47 -9.27 -16.37
C LEU A 417 -6.11 -8.65 -17.73
N PHE A 418 -5.01 -7.91 -17.74
CA PHE A 418 -4.51 -7.26 -18.96
C PHE A 418 -4.17 -8.32 -20.04
N PRO A 419 -4.39 -8.07 -21.36
CA PRO A 419 -4.29 -9.14 -22.37
C PRO A 419 -3.00 -9.98 -22.37
N PRO A 420 -1.79 -9.44 -22.14
CA PRO A 420 -0.58 -10.24 -22.02
C PRO A 420 -0.57 -11.23 -20.86
N ILE A 421 -1.08 -10.86 -19.67
CA ILE A 421 -1.16 -11.82 -18.56
C ILE A 421 -2.24 -12.88 -18.82
N VAL A 422 -3.33 -12.51 -19.50
CA VAL A 422 -4.37 -13.48 -19.93
C VAL A 422 -3.79 -14.49 -20.92
N ALA A 423 -2.94 -14.05 -21.86
CA ALA A 423 -2.27 -14.95 -22.80
C ALA A 423 -1.37 -15.97 -22.08
N ALA A 424 -0.55 -15.50 -21.13
CA ALA A 424 0.27 -16.39 -20.29
C ALA A 424 -0.58 -17.34 -19.43
N PHE A 425 -1.65 -16.84 -18.80
CA PHE A 425 -2.57 -17.67 -18.02
C PHE A 425 -3.24 -18.74 -18.87
N ARG A 426 -3.63 -18.41 -20.11
CA ARG A 426 -4.21 -19.37 -21.05
C ARG A 426 -3.20 -20.49 -21.38
N GLU A 427 -1.93 -20.15 -21.59
CA GLU A 427 -0.89 -21.15 -21.84
C GLU A 427 -0.71 -22.11 -20.65
N ILE A 428 -0.61 -21.57 -19.43
CA ILE A 428 -0.50 -22.37 -18.19
C ILE A 428 -1.76 -23.23 -17.99
N HIS A 429 -2.94 -22.67 -18.28
CA HIS A 429 -4.21 -23.37 -18.19
C HIS A 429 -4.31 -24.54 -19.16
N LEU A 430 -3.93 -24.36 -20.43
CA LEU A 430 -3.93 -25.43 -21.42
C LEU A 430 -3.00 -26.58 -21.00
N ARG A 431 -1.83 -26.27 -20.41
CA ARG A 431 -0.93 -27.26 -19.81
C ARG A 431 -1.50 -27.95 -18.58
N THR A 432 -2.37 -27.27 -17.84
CA THR A 432 -3.07 -27.82 -16.67
C THR A 432 -4.18 -28.79 -17.09
N LYS A 433 -4.82 -28.53 -18.24
CA LYS A 433 -5.92 -29.36 -18.77
C LYS A 433 -5.43 -30.61 -19.52
N ASP A 434 -4.23 -30.57 -20.11
CA ASP A 434 -3.70 -31.69 -20.89
C ASP A 434 -3.41 -32.92 -20.01
N SER A 435 -4.16 -33.99 -20.23
CA SER A 435 -4.06 -35.27 -19.51
C SER A 435 -2.83 -36.11 -19.88
N ASN A 436 -2.03 -35.71 -20.88
CA ASN A 436 -0.91 -36.50 -21.41
C ASN A 436 0.48 -35.86 -21.30
N SER A 437 0.65 -34.74 -20.58
CA SER A 437 1.99 -34.20 -20.30
C SER A 437 2.16 -34.00 -18.80
N GLU A 438 3.30 -34.46 -18.26
CA GLU A 438 3.69 -34.33 -16.85
C GLU A 438 3.30 -32.96 -16.28
N VAL A 439 2.35 -33.00 -15.35
CA VAL A 439 1.18 -32.11 -15.30
C VAL A 439 1.52 -30.67 -14.88
N GLY A 440 0.99 -29.66 -15.59
CA GLY A 440 1.21 -28.23 -15.31
C GLY A 440 2.48 -27.64 -15.96
N MET A 441 2.69 -26.33 -15.79
CA MET A 441 3.91 -25.67 -16.30
C MET A 441 5.00 -25.71 -15.24
N ARG A 442 6.22 -26.14 -15.61
CA ARG A 442 7.29 -26.43 -14.65
C ARG A 442 8.01 -25.16 -14.23
N ALA A 443 7.94 -24.85 -12.94
CA ALA A 443 8.80 -23.89 -12.26
C ALA A 443 10.09 -24.57 -11.79
N MET A 444 11.22 -23.86 -11.84
CA MET A 444 12.50 -24.34 -11.28
C MET A 444 12.59 -23.96 -9.80
N ILE A 445 12.93 -24.91 -8.94
CA ILE A 445 12.98 -24.71 -7.48
C ILE A 445 14.41 -24.90 -6.96
N MET A 446 15.15 -23.82 -6.80
CA MET A 446 16.48 -23.90 -6.20
C MET A 446 16.35 -24.06 -4.68
N SER A 447 16.75 -25.22 -4.15
CA SER A 447 16.76 -25.46 -2.70
C SER A 447 18.04 -24.92 -2.03
N ASN A 448 19.20 -25.03 -2.70
CA ASN A 448 20.53 -24.69 -2.17
C ASN A 448 21.44 -23.96 -3.19
N ASP A 449 20.92 -22.99 -3.95
CA ASP A 449 21.66 -22.26 -5.00
C ASP A 449 22.37 -23.18 -6.05
N SER A 450 21.96 -24.46 -6.12
CA SER A 450 22.36 -25.46 -7.11
C SER A 450 21.11 -26.04 -7.77
N LEU A 451 21.13 -26.16 -9.09
CA LEU A 451 20.04 -26.72 -9.90
C LEU A 451 20.30 -28.21 -10.12
N GLN A 452 19.47 -29.08 -9.55
CA GLN A 452 19.41 -30.49 -9.92
C GLN A 452 18.39 -30.68 -11.05
N VAL A 453 18.59 -31.71 -11.88
CA VAL A 453 17.69 -32.02 -13.02
C VAL A 453 16.22 -32.19 -12.59
N ASN A 454 15.99 -32.61 -11.35
CA ASN A 454 14.66 -32.87 -10.79
C ASN A 454 14.12 -31.71 -9.92
N ASP A 455 14.83 -30.58 -9.84
CA ASP A 455 14.46 -29.40 -9.05
C ASP A 455 13.41 -28.55 -9.76
N VAL A 456 12.27 -29.18 -10.02
CA VAL A 456 11.11 -28.54 -10.65
C VAL A 456 9.84 -28.87 -9.88
N THR A 457 8.91 -27.92 -9.88
CA THR A 457 7.57 -28.09 -9.32
C THR A 457 6.54 -27.69 -10.37
N PRO A 458 5.43 -28.43 -10.49
CA PRO A 458 4.37 -28.03 -11.40
C PRO A 458 3.60 -26.84 -10.83
N VAL A 459 3.29 -25.89 -11.70
CA VAL A 459 2.36 -24.80 -11.44
C VAL A 459 1.15 -25.01 -12.33
N HIS A 460 -0.02 -25.03 -11.70
CA HIS A 460 -1.29 -25.23 -12.38
C HIS A 460 -2.11 -23.97 -12.35
N LEU A 461 -2.84 -23.68 -13.43
CA LEU A 461 -3.81 -22.60 -13.47
C LEU A 461 -5.18 -23.14 -13.84
N TYR A 462 -6.14 -22.88 -12.97
CA TYR A 462 -7.49 -23.39 -13.07
C TYR A 462 -8.47 -22.29 -13.42
N SER A 463 -9.47 -22.64 -14.22
CA SER A 463 -10.76 -21.96 -14.19
C SER A 463 -11.74 -22.82 -13.41
N VAL A 464 -12.53 -22.21 -12.53
CA VAL A 464 -13.62 -22.86 -11.82
C VAL A 464 -14.90 -22.19 -12.27
N GLU A 465 -15.83 -22.96 -12.81
CA GLU A 465 -17.05 -22.42 -13.40
C GLU A 465 -18.28 -22.73 -12.54
N VAL A 466 -19.20 -21.76 -12.45
CA VAL A 466 -20.50 -21.93 -11.79
C VAL A 466 -21.60 -21.83 -12.84
N TRP A 467 -22.37 -22.89 -12.97
CA TRP A 467 -23.46 -22.98 -13.94
C TRP A 467 -24.80 -22.99 -13.22
N ASN A 468 -25.80 -22.31 -13.77
CA ASN A 468 -27.17 -22.48 -13.31
C ASN A 468 -27.65 -23.89 -13.73
N ALA A 469 -28.05 -24.72 -12.76
CA ALA A 469 -28.40 -26.11 -13.01
C ALA A 469 -29.68 -26.29 -13.85
N HIS A 470 -30.53 -25.25 -13.92
CA HIS A 470 -31.76 -25.30 -14.70
C HIS A 470 -31.56 -24.78 -16.13
N THR A 471 -30.84 -23.66 -16.28
CA THR A 471 -30.67 -23.02 -17.59
C THR A 471 -29.40 -23.47 -18.33
N GLY A 472 -28.45 -24.08 -17.63
CA GLY A 472 -27.14 -24.43 -18.17
C GLY A 472 -26.21 -23.25 -18.44
N LYS A 473 -26.61 -22.02 -18.09
CA LYS A 473 -25.84 -20.79 -18.31
C LYS A 473 -24.69 -20.66 -17.31
N LEU A 474 -23.54 -20.14 -17.76
CA LEU A 474 -22.45 -19.72 -16.88
C LEU A 474 -22.86 -18.45 -16.11
N VAL A 475 -22.80 -18.51 -14.78
CA VAL A 475 -23.35 -17.46 -13.88
C VAL A 475 -22.36 -17.02 -12.81
N GLY A 476 -21.17 -17.58 -12.84
CA GLY A 476 -20.05 -17.19 -12.01
C GLY A 476 -18.83 -18.02 -12.33
N GLY A 477 -17.71 -17.66 -11.74
CA GLY A 477 -16.48 -18.44 -11.84
C GLY A 477 -15.28 -17.68 -11.31
N GLU A 478 -14.15 -18.38 -11.16
CA GLU A 478 -12.88 -17.78 -10.79
C GLU A 478 -11.70 -18.38 -11.54
N LEU A 479 -10.62 -17.60 -11.60
CA LEU A 479 -9.29 -18.07 -11.89
C LEU A 479 -8.51 -18.22 -10.59
N GLY A 480 -7.77 -19.31 -10.48
CA GLY A 480 -6.83 -19.55 -9.40
C GLY A 480 -5.66 -20.38 -9.89
N TYR A 481 -4.56 -20.39 -9.14
CA TYR A 481 -3.41 -21.24 -9.45
C TYR A 481 -3.06 -22.12 -8.25
N SER A 482 -2.39 -23.25 -8.49
CA SER A 482 -1.81 -24.04 -7.41
C SER A 482 -0.33 -24.30 -7.59
N VAL A 483 0.34 -24.42 -6.44
CA VAL A 483 1.72 -24.88 -6.30
C VAL A 483 1.75 -25.80 -5.09
N GLY A 484 2.00 -27.09 -5.32
CA GLY A 484 1.78 -28.11 -4.31
C GLY A 484 0.33 -28.13 -3.81
N ALA A 485 0.13 -28.32 -2.50
CA ALA A 485 -1.17 -28.35 -1.84
C ALA A 485 -1.72 -26.96 -1.47
N ILE A 486 -1.24 -25.89 -2.10
CA ILE A 486 -1.74 -24.52 -1.87
C ILE A 486 -2.47 -24.05 -3.13
N TYR A 487 -3.75 -23.73 -2.99
CA TYR A 487 -4.55 -23.10 -4.04
C TYR A 487 -4.71 -21.61 -3.75
N SER A 488 -4.35 -20.76 -4.71
CA SER A 488 -4.42 -19.31 -4.60
C SER A 488 -5.49 -18.75 -5.54
N SER A 489 -6.58 -18.23 -4.98
CA SER A 489 -7.61 -17.54 -5.76
C SER A 489 -7.10 -16.20 -6.25
N LEU A 490 -7.23 -15.94 -7.56
CA LEU A 490 -6.80 -14.69 -8.18
C LEU A 490 -7.96 -13.70 -8.32
N THR A 491 -8.97 -14.07 -9.10
CA THR A 491 -10.09 -13.19 -9.43
C THR A 491 -11.28 -14.01 -9.92
N GLY A 492 -12.49 -13.50 -9.71
CA GLY A 492 -13.72 -14.18 -10.12
C GLY A 492 -14.88 -13.22 -10.32
N PHE A 493 -15.98 -13.74 -10.84
CA PHE A 493 -17.21 -12.99 -11.10
C PHE A 493 -18.46 -13.75 -10.64
N SER A 494 -19.58 -13.05 -10.49
CA SER A 494 -20.88 -13.62 -10.12
C SER A 494 -22.01 -12.79 -10.73
N ASP A 495 -22.78 -13.41 -11.62
CA ASP A 495 -23.87 -12.79 -12.38
C ASP A 495 -25.27 -13.15 -11.84
N GLU A 496 -25.38 -14.12 -10.92
CA GLU A 496 -26.64 -14.50 -10.26
C GLU A 496 -26.56 -14.46 -8.73
N ASP A 497 -27.72 -14.26 -8.08
CA ASP A 497 -27.83 -14.28 -6.62
C ASP A 497 -27.32 -15.60 -6.04
N ALA A 498 -26.44 -15.48 -5.04
CA ALA A 498 -25.74 -16.57 -4.37
C ALA A 498 -24.79 -17.43 -5.22
N ALA A 499 -24.61 -17.19 -6.53
CA ALA A 499 -23.66 -17.95 -7.33
C ALA A 499 -22.24 -17.89 -6.75
N GLY A 500 -21.71 -16.68 -6.49
CA GLY A 500 -20.39 -16.50 -5.89
C GLY A 500 -20.26 -17.03 -4.45
N SER A 501 -21.31 -16.93 -3.62
CA SER A 501 -21.23 -17.47 -2.25
C SER A 501 -21.34 -18.99 -2.19
N VAL A 502 -22.10 -19.60 -3.11
CA VAL A 502 -22.15 -21.06 -3.29
C VAL A 502 -20.84 -21.57 -3.88
N GLN A 503 -20.25 -20.85 -4.86
CA GLN A 503 -18.94 -21.16 -5.41
C GLN A 503 -17.91 -21.29 -4.31
N LEU A 504 -17.79 -20.29 -3.43
CA LEU A 504 -16.78 -20.31 -2.36
C LEU A 504 -16.97 -21.51 -1.41
N ALA A 505 -18.22 -21.83 -1.06
CA ALA A 505 -18.50 -22.98 -0.20
C ALA A 505 -18.19 -24.32 -0.88
N ALA A 506 -18.58 -24.48 -2.14
CA ALA A 506 -18.36 -25.70 -2.91
C ALA A 506 -16.88 -25.90 -3.25
N LEU A 507 -16.19 -24.83 -3.66
CA LEU A 507 -14.76 -24.85 -3.96
C LEU A 507 -13.93 -25.16 -2.71
N GLY A 508 -14.24 -24.57 -1.55
CA GLY A 508 -13.55 -24.90 -0.31
C GLY A 508 -13.60 -26.39 0.03
N LYS A 509 -14.79 -26.99 -0.06
CA LYS A 509 -14.96 -28.45 0.13
C LYS A 509 -14.30 -29.28 -0.97
N LEU A 510 -14.32 -28.82 -2.21
CA LEU A 510 -13.65 -29.49 -3.32
C LEU A 510 -12.12 -29.48 -3.15
N LEU A 511 -11.55 -28.35 -2.73
CA LEU A 511 -10.13 -28.24 -2.40
C LEU A 511 -9.75 -29.21 -1.28
N THR A 512 -10.52 -29.26 -0.19
CA THR A 512 -10.30 -30.25 0.88
C THR A 512 -10.36 -31.69 0.35
N LYS A 513 -11.35 -32.00 -0.49
CA LYS A 513 -11.51 -33.33 -1.09
C LYS A 513 -10.33 -33.72 -2.00
N CYS A 514 -9.75 -32.77 -2.71
CA CYS A 514 -8.59 -32.97 -3.58
C CYS A 514 -7.25 -32.99 -2.83
N GLY A 515 -7.25 -32.82 -1.50
CA GLY A 515 -6.03 -32.89 -0.68
C GLY A 515 -5.23 -31.59 -0.60
N PHE A 516 -5.85 -30.43 -0.92
CA PHE A 516 -5.23 -29.14 -0.63
C PHE A 516 -5.18 -28.89 0.88
N GLU A 517 -4.07 -28.32 1.34
CA GLU A 517 -3.82 -27.99 2.76
C GLU A 517 -4.15 -26.52 3.06
N TYR A 518 -3.98 -25.63 2.09
CA TYR A 518 -4.27 -24.21 2.23
C TYR A 518 -5.02 -23.65 1.02
N TRP A 519 -6.00 -22.80 1.32
CA TRP A 519 -6.63 -21.92 0.35
C TRP A 519 -6.20 -20.48 0.61
N ASP A 520 -5.31 -19.95 -0.24
CA ASP A 520 -4.92 -18.54 -0.25
C ASP A 520 -5.99 -17.70 -0.97
N LEU A 521 -6.61 -16.79 -0.22
CA LEU A 521 -7.60 -15.85 -0.73
C LEU A 521 -6.98 -14.46 -0.99
N GLY A 522 -5.67 -14.29 -0.84
CA GLY A 522 -4.95 -13.04 -1.04
C GLY A 522 -5.11 -12.09 0.15
N MET A 523 -5.62 -10.88 -0.10
CA MET A 523 -5.79 -9.86 0.95
C MET A 523 -6.98 -10.12 1.87
N GLU A 524 -6.89 -9.60 3.11
CA GLU A 524 -7.99 -9.63 4.07
C GLU A 524 -9.23 -8.89 3.56
N MET A 525 -10.39 -9.52 3.72
CA MET A 525 -11.71 -8.91 3.52
C MET A 525 -12.70 -9.54 4.49
N ASP A 526 -13.67 -8.79 5.01
CA ASP A 526 -14.61 -9.27 6.03
C ASP A 526 -15.34 -10.57 5.64
N TYR A 527 -15.70 -10.71 4.36
CA TYR A 527 -16.39 -11.92 3.91
C TYR A 527 -15.49 -13.15 3.93
N LYS A 528 -14.16 -12.99 3.77
CA LYS A 528 -13.18 -14.08 3.85
C LYS A 528 -12.99 -14.51 5.30
N ARG A 529 -12.94 -13.55 6.23
CA ARG A 529 -12.97 -13.84 7.68
C ARG A 529 -14.24 -14.60 8.07
N ARG A 530 -15.41 -14.17 7.57
CA ARG A 530 -16.68 -14.92 7.75
C ARG A 530 -16.69 -16.30 7.08
N LEU A 531 -15.89 -16.52 6.05
CA LEU A 531 -15.70 -17.83 5.40
C LEU A 531 -14.79 -18.74 6.23
N GLY A 532 -14.08 -18.23 7.24
CA GLY A 532 -13.16 -19.00 8.08
C GLY A 532 -11.68 -18.71 7.83
N ALA A 533 -11.36 -17.67 7.05
CA ALA A 533 -9.98 -17.32 6.76
C ALA A 533 -9.30 -16.62 7.93
N GLU A 534 -8.02 -16.94 8.11
CA GLU A 534 -7.11 -16.39 9.10
C GLU A 534 -5.97 -15.64 8.43
N LEU A 535 -5.24 -14.84 9.20
CA LEU A 535 -4.08 -14.11 8.70
C LEU A 535 -2.81 -14.92 8.96
N MET A 536 -2.03 -15.13 7.91
CA MET A 536 -0.72 -15.78 7.95
C MET A 536 0.36 -14.78 7.52
N GLY A 537 1.43 -14.65 8.29
CA GLY A 537 2.54 -13.76 7.95
C GLY A 537 3.21 -14.15 6.62
N ARG A 538 3.72 -13.15 5.87
CA ARG A 538 4.36 -13.36 4.57
C ARG A 538 5.46 -14.43 4.60
N SER A 539 6.36 -14.36 5.59
CA SER A 539 7.48 -15.29 5.72
C SER A 539 7.00 -16.72 5.98
N ASP A 540 5.98 -16.88 6.81
CA ASP A 540 5.37 -18.18 7.10
C ASP A 540 4.69 -18.75 5.86
N PHE A 541 3.93 -17.91 5.14
CA PHE A 541 3.30 -18.31 3.88
C PHE A 541 4.32 -18.73 2.83
N VAL A 542 5.39 -17.96 2.63
CA VAL A 542 6.46 -18.32 1.68
C VAL A 542 7.19 -19.59 2.11
N THR A 543 7.40 -19.79 3.41
CA THR A 543 7.98 -21.04 3.96
C THR A 543 7.08 -22.22 3.62
N GLU A 544 5.77 -22.06 3.80
CA GLU A 544 4.77 -23.08 3.51
C GLU A 544 4.66 -23.38 2.00
N VAL A 545 4.72 -22.35 1.14
CA VAL A 545 4.83 -22.53 -0.32
C VAL A 545 6.09 -23.32 -0.68
N LYS A 546 7.25 -22.96 -0.11
CA LYS A 546 8.52 -23.65 -0.36
C LYS A 546 8.51 -25.10 0.11
N ARG A 547 7.83 -25.39 1.22
CA ARG A 547 7.62 -26.76 1.70
C ARG A 547 6.68 -27.54 0.78
N SER A 548 5.49 -26.98 0.52
CA SER A 548 4.41 -27.64 -0.22
C SER A 548 4.79 -27.91 -1.68
N ARG A 549 5.53 -27.00 -2.33
CA ARG A 549 6.02 -27.20 -3.71
C ARG A 549 7.01 -28.36 -3.86
N ILE A 550 7.56 -28.87 -2.76
CA ILE A 550 8.47 -30.03 -2.74
C ILE A 550 7.69 -31.29 -2.37
N VAL A 551 6.91 -31.24 -1.29
CA VAL A 551 6.28 -32.43 -0.69
C VAL A 551 4.99 -32.83 -1.41
N ASN A 552 4.24 -31.85 -1.94
CA ASN A 552 2.86 -32.04 -2.40
C ASN A 552 2.70 -31.84 -3.92
N LYS A 553 3.73 -32.17 -4.73
CA LYS A 553 3.75 -31.90 -6.19
C LYS A 553 2.61 -32.55 -6.98
N GLY A 554 1.99 -33.60 -6.45
CA GLY A 554 0.90 -34.33 -7.13
C GLY A 554 -0.51 -33.81 -6.83
N VAL A 555 -0.67 -32.79 -5.98
CA VAL A 555 -1.99 -32.28 -5.60
C VAL A 555 -2.57 -31.43 -6.73
N MET A 556 -3.76 -31.81 -7.19
CA MET A 556 -4.45 -31.17 -8.30
C MET A 556 -5.92 -30.97 -8.02
N LEU A 557 -6.47 -29.87 -8.51
CA LEU A 557 -7.90 -29.60 -8.44
C LEU A 557 -8.63 -30.28 -9.60
N HIS A 558 -9.64 -31.08 -9.29
CA HIS A 558 -10.52 -31.71 -10.29
C HIS A 558 -11.92 -31.93 -9.73
N SER A 559 -12.96 -31.74 -10.55
CA SER A 559 -14.36 -32.01 -10.17
C SER A 559 -14.71 -33.51 -10.17
N GLY A 560 -13.86 -34.37 -10.75
CA GLY A 560 -14.09 -35.82 -10.86
C GLY A 560 -15.14 -36.19 -11.93
N GLY A 561 -15.12 -35.49 -13.07
CA GLY A 561 -16.08 -35.56 -14.17
C GLY A 561 -16.48 -34.15 -14.64
N ASP A 562 -17.50 -34.06 -15.50
CA ASP A 562 -18.07 -32.81 -16.02
C ASP A 562 -18.69 -31.93 -14.89
N LYS A 563 -19.69 -31.11 -15.25
CA LYS A 563 -20.45 -30.25 -14.33
C LYS A 563 -21.16 -31.09 -13.26
N ARG A 564 -20.79 -30.92 -11.99
CA ARG A 564 -21.44 -31.60 -10.86
C ARG A 564 -22.21 -30.65 -9.97
N ASN A 565 -23.23 -31.14 -9.26
CA ASN A 565 -24.03 -30.24 -8.42
C ASN A 565 -23.20 -29.69 -7.24
N ALA A 566 -23.24 -28.38 -7.03
CA ALA A 566 -22.48 -27.72 -5.96
C ALA A 566 -22.84 -28.28 -4.57
N LYS A 567 -24.07 -28.77 -4.40
CA LYS A 567 -24.53 -29.42 -3.17
C LYS A 567 -23.74 -30.67 -2.83
N GLU A 568 -23.31 -31.45 -3.83
CA GLU A 568 -22.55 -32.68 -3.61
C GLU A 568 -21.21 -32.41 -2.93
N PHE A 569 -20.55 -31.30 -3.28
CA PHE A 569 -19.30 -30.91 -2.63
C PHE A 569 -19.56 -30.32 -1.24
N ILE A 570 -20.58 -29.46 -1.10
CA ILE A 570 -20.91 -28.83 0.19
C ILE A 570 -21.31 -29.84 1.26
N ASP A 571 -21.98 -30.92 0.87
CA ASP A 571 -22.40 -32.00 1.76
C ASP A 571 -21.36 -33.13 1.87
N TRP A 572 -20.24 -33.03 1.14
CA TRP A 572 -19.15 -33.98 1.26
C TRP A 572 -18.47 -33.83 2.63
N GLU A 573 -18.33 -34.95 3.33
CA GLU A 573 -17.57 -35.07 4.57
C GLU A 573 -16.45 -36.07 4.37
N GLN A 574 -15.31 -35.80 5.00
CA GLN A 574 -14.16 -36.69 4.91
C GLN A 574 -14.52 -38.04 5.54
N PRO A 575 -14.28 -39.17 4.85
CA PRO A 575 -14.48 -40.49 5.45
C PRO A 575 -13.67 -40.58 6.74
N ARG A 576 -14.32 -40.95 7.86
CA ARG A 576 -13.59 -41.20 9.12
C ARG A 576 -12.57 -42.29 8.86
N SER A 577 -11.30 -42.04 9.18
CA SER A 577 -10.28 -43.09 9.14
C SER A 577 -10.73 -44.20 10.08
N THR A 578 -11.13 -45.35 9.53
CA THR A 578 -11.28 -46.56 10.32
C THR A 578 -9.89 -46.93 10.80
N SER A 579 -9.60 -46.62 12.06
CA SER A 579 -8.42 -47.11 12.75
C SER A 579 -8.56 -48.63 12.90
N HIS A 580 -8.04 -49.39 11.93
CA HIS A 580 -7.55 -50.77 12.04
C HIS A 580 -7.02 -51.19 10.66
N ASP A 581 -5.76 -50.87 10.41
CA ASP A 581 -4.77 -51.80 9.84
C ASP A 581 -3.41 -51.11 9.81
N SER A 582 -2.77 -51.09 10.98
CA SER A 582 -1.35 -50.79 11.14
C SER A 582 -0.53 -52.05 10.85
N THR A 583 -0.49 -52.47 9.60
CA THR A 583 0.53 -53.37 9.08
C THR A 583 0.73 -53.02 7.62
N TYR A 584 1.78 -52.25 7.33
CA TYR A 584 2.55 -52.09 6.09
C TYR A 584 3.10 -50.66 6.09
N LEU A 585 4.43 -50.54 5.90
CA LEU A 585 5.27 -49.34 5.99
C LEU A 585 5.93 -49.06 7.35
N GLN A 586 6.50 -50.10 7.97
CA GLN A 586 7.88 -50.03 8.44
C GLN A 586 8.71 -51.03 7.66
N ASN A 587 9.48 -50.55 6.68
CA ASN A 587 10.77 -51.11 6.23
C ASN A 587 11.25 -50.29 5.04
N GLY A 588 12.43 -49.65 5.18
CA GLY A 588 13.10 -49.03 4.04
C GLY A 588 13.94 -47.79 4.34
N SER A 589 14.76 -47.80 5.40
CA SER A 589 15.96 -46.96 5.44
C SER A 589 17.19 -47.87 5.46
N SER A 590 18.15 -47.55 4.61
CA SER A 590 19.50 -48.14 4.45
C SER A 590 19.62 -49.49 3.73
N ILE A 591 19.88 -49.45 2.42
CA ILE A 591 20.93 -50.27 1.78
C ILE A 591 21.56 -49.42 0.66
N LEU A 592 22.66 -48.72 0.98
CA LEU A 592 23.75 -48.47 0.03
C LEU A 592 24.89 -49.38 0.48
N ARG A 593 25.03 -50.53 -0.17
CA ARG A 593 26.23 -51.36 -0.12
C ARG A 593 26.96 -51.20 -1.45
N THR A 594 28.20 -50.79 -1.31
CA THR A 594 29.35 -51.01 -2.18
C THR A 594 29.22 -52.26 -3.07
N VAL A 595 29.42 -52.08 -4.37
CA VAL A 595 29.92 -53.12 -5.26
C VAL A 595 31.25 -52.60 -5.82
N SER A 596 32.33 -53.25 -5.39
CA SER A 596 33.63 -53.23 -6.03
C SER A 596 33.86 -54.63 -6.59
N ASP A 597 34.33 -54.66 -7.85
CA ASP A 597 35.08 -55.70 -8.56
C ASP A 597 34.43 -57.08 -8.76
N GLU A 598 34.09 -57.43 -10.01
CA GLU A 598 34.82 -58.42 -10.84
C GLU A 598 34.12 -58.62 -12.21
N GLU A 599 34.97 -58.76 -13.25
CA GLU A 599 34.77 -59.06 -14.70
C GLU A 599 34.26 -57.96 -15.65
#